data_AF-A0A959XUJ0-F1
#
_entry.id   AF-A0A959XUJ0-F1
#
_cell.length_a   1.000
_cell.length_b   1.000
_cell.length_c   1.000
_cell.angle_alpha   90.00
_cell.angle_beta   90.00
_cell.angle_gamma   90.00
#
_symmetry.space_group_name_H-M   'P 1'
#
loop_
_entity.id
_entity.type
_entity.pdbx_description
1 polymer ?
#
loop_
_entity_poly.entity_id
_entity_poly.type
_entity_poly.pdbx_seq_one_letter_code
_entity_poly.pdbx_strand_id
1 'polypeptide(L)'
;IIDEVHMLSQAAFNAFLKTLEEPPSYAIFILATTEKHKILPTILSRCQVFDFRRIMIGDISKHLAEIAKKEGVEADPKALHIIAQKADGGLRDALSIFDQLVSYGGDRLTYQDALDNLNVLDHEHYFSLTESIGRGDTAAALVEFNSILQKGFDGHLFVSGLGRHFRDLLVSQDPRTLPLLEVGEELTTRYGEQARTVDHELLVKGLDLLAKCDSQYKLSKEPRLLVELMLIQMCRINGAPERSERPNAAVPPVEKKSPDLASGPVATGRDRMKETGVDPNGELGPGDGGSSLEPLTAPSLGNETLESRVPKRRLAGQVSIKASAAAAKEMAPAVLQDEDTAGMPASSKSVNQALLSKVWRDYALKMKKNGRDSLHATLMANEPVASAPGLIAFEIVNTVQENYMREEKPELLGHLRRALGDPGLDLQVNKTEVALRPRYTVMDKFKLMAEKNPALHALREVLDLDLG
;
A
#
# COMPACT_ATOMS: atom_id res chain seq x y z
N ILE A 1 -28.31 21.12 -6.29
CA ILE A 1 -27.21 20.71 -5.37
C ILE A 1 -26.02 20.34 -6.25
N ILE A 2 -24.81 20.77 -5.93
CA ILE A 2 -23.57 20.37 -6.61
C ILE A 2 -22.67 19.73 -5.56
N ASP A 3 -22.39 18.44 -5.73
CA ASP A 3 -21.47 17.70 -4.86
C ASP A 3 -20.03 17.79 -5.41
N GLU A 4 -19.06 17.71 -4.50
CA GLU A 4 -17.63 17.91 -4.74
C GLU A 4 -17.31 19.07 -5.69
N VAL A 5 -17.88 20.25 -5.40
CA VAL A 5 -17.77 21.45 -6.25
C VAL A 5 -16.32 21.88 -6.51
N HIS A 6 -15.36 21.47 -5.66
CA HIS A 6 -13.92 21.69 -5.88
C HIS A 6 -13.36 21.01 -7.14
N MET A 7 -14.07 20.02 -7.70
CA MET A 7 -13.72 19.32 -8.93
C MET A 7 -14.21 20.04 -10.20
N LEU A 8 -14.94 21.16 -10.09
CA LEU A 8 -15.36 21.95 -11.25
C LEU A 8 -14.15 22.55 -11.98
N SER A 9 -14.25 22.61 -13.30
CA SER A 9 -13.25 23.30 -14.12
C SER A 9 -13.28 24.81 -13.86
N GLN A 10 -12.13 25.47 -14.03
CA GLN A 10 -12.02 26.90 -13.78
C GLN A 10 -12.93 27.76 -14.69
N ALA A 11 -13.21 27.27 -15.91
CA ALA A 11 -14.21 27.87 -16.79
C ALA A 11 -15.64 27.75 -16.24
N ALA A 12 -16.01 26.59 -15.70
CA ALA A 12 -17.30 26.38 -15.06
C ALA A 12 -17.46 27.26 -13.81
N PHE A 13 -16.42 27.40 -12.99
CA PHE A 13 -16.42 28.31 -11.83
C PHE A 13 -16.66 29.78 -12.24
N ASN A 14 -16.00 30.25 -13.30
CA ASN A 14 -16.18 31.63 -13.78
C ASN A 14 -17.58 31.89 -14.37
N ALA A 15 -18.19 30.89 -15.01
CA ALA A 15 -19.59 30.97 -15.43
C ALA A 15 -20.55 30.98 -14.21
N PHE A 16 -20.25 30.17 -13.20
CA PHE A 16 -21.06 30.04 -12.00
C PHE A 16 -21.05 31.31 -11.13
N LEU A 17 -19.92 32.04 -11.08
CA LEU A 17 -19.82 33.32 -10.35
C LEU A 17 -20.90 34.33 -10.74
N LYS A 18 -21.19 34.49 -12.04
CA LYS A 18 -22.25 35.41 -12.52
C LYS A 18 -23.63 35.02 -12.00
N THR A 19 -23.89 33.72 -11.91
CA THR A 19 -25.17 33.17 -11.42
C THR A 19 -25.27 33.21 -9.89
N LEU A 20 -24.14 33.27 -9.18
CA LEU A 20 -24.08 33.50 -7.73
C LEU A 20 -24.16 34.98 -7.34
N GLU A 21 -23.82 35.91 -8.24
CA GLU A 21 -23.98 37.35 -8.04
C GLU A 21 -25.44 37.79 -8.18
N GLU A 22 -26.11 37.29 -9.22
CA GLU A 22 -27.53 37.56 -9.50
C GLU A 22 -28.32 36.24 -9.55
N PRO A 23 -28.52 35.57 -8.39
CA PRO A 23 -29.23 34.29 -8.35
C PRO A 23 -30.71 34.47 -8.73
N PRO A 24 -31.28 33.61 -9.60
CA PRO A 24 -32.70 33.64 -9.89
C PRO A 24 -33.52 33.41 -8.62
N SER A 25 -34.60 34.17 -8.43
CA SER A 25 -35.42 34.12 -7.20
C SER A 25 -36.08 32.77 -6.90
N TYR A 26 -36.16 31.88 -7.89
CA TYR A 26 -36.66 30.50 -7.77
C TYR A 26 -35.58 29.45 -7.50
N ALA A 27 -34.29 29.82 -7.52
CA ALA A 27 -33.17 28.89 -7.48
C ALA A 27 -32.40 28.94 -6.16
N ILE A 28 -32.20 27.79 -5.53
CA ILE A 28 -31.36 27.63 -4.33
C ILE A 28 -30.13 26.78 -4.69
N PHE A 29 -28.95 27.38 -4.61
CA PHE A 29 -27.68 26.69 -4.81
C PHE A 29 -27.17 26.12 -3.48
N ILE A 30 -27.02 24.80 -3.43
CA ILE A 30 -26.35 24.08 -2.34
C ILE A 30 -25.09 23.47 -2.92
N LEU A 31 -23.94 23.80 -2.34
CA LEU A 31 -22.61 23.36 -2.76
C LEU A 31 -22.00 22.50 -1.64
N ALA A 32 -21.54 21.30 -1.96
CA ALA A 32 -20.78 20.45 -1.05
C ALA A 32 -19.34 20.28 -1.55
N THR A 33 -18.40 20.14 -0.61
CA THR A 33 -16.99 19.90 -0.90
C THR A 33 -16.28 19.32 0.32
N THR A 34 -15.42 18.34 0.11
CA THR A 34 -14.46 17.87 1.12
C THR A 34 -13.24 18.79 1.29
N GLU A 35 -12.96 19.67 0.32
CA GLU A 35 -11.77 20.51 0.25
C GLU A 35 -12.10 22.01 0.12
N LYS A 36 -12.63 22.61 1.21
CA LYS A 36 -12.97 24.05 1.30
C LYS A 36 -11.87 24.99 0.81
N HIS A 37 -10.60 24.65 1.07
CA HIS A 37 -9.43 25.46 0.70
C HIS A 37 -9.16 25.54 -0.82
N LYS A 38 -9.74 24.63 -1.63
CA LYS A 38 -9.67 24.67 -3.10
C LYS A 38 -10.75 25.55 -3.73
N ILE A 39 -11.75 25.98 -2.95
CA ILE A 39 -12.81 26.85 -3.45
C ILE A 39 -12.30 28.29 -3.52
N LEU A 40 -12.58 28.97 -4.63
CA LEU A 40 -12.21 30.36 -4.81
C LEU A 40 -12.85 31.25 -3.71
N PRO A 41 -12.09 32.16 -3.07
CA PRO A 41 -12.63 33.06 -2.04
C PRO A 41 -13.82 33.90 -2.52
N THR A 42 -13.90 34.19 -3.82
CA THR A 42 -15.02 34.89 -4.48
C THR A 42 -16.35 34.12 -4.41
N ILE A 43 -16.31 32.79 -4.37
CA ILE A 43 -17.49 31.94 -4.19
C ILE A 43 -17.85 31.86 -2.72
N LEU A 44 -16.85 31.66 -1.85
CA LEU A 44 -17.06 31.60 -0.39
C LEU A 44 -17.66 32.91 0.15
N SER A 45 -17.33 34.07 -0.44
CA SER A 45 -17.92 35.37 -0.06
C SER A 45 -19.37 35.57 -0.54
N ARG A 46 -19.90 34.67 -1.39
CA ARG A 46 -21.25 34.72 -1.97
C ARG A 46 -22.13 33.54 -1.51
N CYS A 47 -21.65 32.71 -0.58
CA CYS A 47 -22.36 31.55 -0.07
C CYS A 47 -22.40 31.56 1.45
N GLN A 48 -23.53 31.17 2.05
CA GLN A 48 -23.57 30.84 3.47
C GLN A 48 -22.80 29.54 3.70
N VAL A 49 -21.68 29.61 4.40
CA VAL A 49 -20.83 28.44 4.67
C VAL A 49 -21.31 27.73 5.93
N PHE A 50 -21.51 26.41 5.82
CA PHE A 50 -21.78 25.51 6.93
C PHE A 50 -20.66 24.46 6.99
N ASP A 51 -19.82 24.55 8.02
CA ASP A 51 -18.72 23.60 8.22
C ASP A 51 -19.18 22.42 9.07
N PHE A 52 -19.42 21.27 8.43
CA PHE A 52 -19.72 20.02 9.13
C PHE A 52 -18.45 19.45 9.78
N ARG A 53 -18.55 19.05 11.04
CA ARG A 53 -17.49 18.34 11.77
C ARG A 53 -17.73 16.83 11.69
N ARG A 54 -16.67 16.05 11.92
CA ARG A 54 -16.80 14.60 12.13
C ARG A 54 -17.76 14.32 13.29
N ILE A 55 -18.59 13.29 13.13
CA ILE A 55 -19.54 12.86 14.16
C ILE A 55 -18.76 12.06 15.20
N MET A 56 -19.03 12.28 16.48
CA MET A 56 -18.35 11.54 17.56
C MET A 56 -18.74 10.06 17.52
N ILE A 57 -17.80 9.17 17.84
CA ILE A 57 -17.99 7.70 17.81
C ILE A 57 -19.20 7.28 18.66
N GLY A 58 -19.37 7.87 19.84
CA GLY A 58 -20.51 7.60 20.72
C GLY A 58 -21.87 8.02 20.15
N ASP A 59 -21.92 9.03 19.27
CA ASP A 59 -23.18 9.46 18.64
C ASP A 59 -23.52 8.61 17.41
N ILE A 60 -22.51 8.17 16.65
CA ILE A 60 -22.69 7.14 15.61
C ILE A 60 -23.22 5.85 16.25
N SER A 61 -22.60 5.38 17.34
CA SER A 61 -23.00 4.16 18.05
C SER A 61 -24.46 4.22 18.54
N LYS A 62 -24.89 5.35 19.11
CA LYS A 62 -26.30 5.58 19.49
C LYS A 62 -27.23 5.54 18.28
N HIS A 63 -26.86 6.19 17.17
CA HIS A 63 -27.70 6.23 15.98
C HIS A 63 -27.85 4.85 15.32
N LEU A 64 -26.77 4.05 15.27
CA LEU A 64 -26.84 2.66 14.85
C LEU A 64 -27.74 1.83 15.77
N ALA A 65 -27.69 2.06 17.09
CA ALA A 65 -28.57 1.37 18.04
C ALA A 65 -30.06 1.76 17.88
N GLU A 66 -30.36 2.98 17.45
CA GLU A 66 -31.72 3.40 17.09
C GLU A 66 -32.19 2.74 15.79
N ILE A 67 -31.31 2.56 14.81
CA ILE A 67 -31.62 1.91 13.53
C ILE A 67 -31.81 0.41 13.72
N ALA A 68 -30.92 -0.27 14.44
CA ALA A 68 -31.06 -1.68 14.79
C ALA A 68 -32.43 -1.98 15.43
N LYS A 69 -32.89 -1.12 16.36
CA LYS A 69 -34.23 -1.23 16.98
C LYS A 69 -35.40 -1.00 16.01
N LYS A 70 -35.23 -0.22 14.94
CA LYS A 70 -36.27 0.03 13.92
C LYS A 70 -36.36 -1.13 12.94
N GLU A 71 -35.22 -1.68 12.54
CA GLU A 71 -35.12 -2.81 11.60
C GLU A 71 -35.33 -4.17 12.30
N GLY A 72 -35.39 -4.21 13.64
CA GLY A 72 -35.64 -5.44 14.41
C GLY A 72 -34.40 -6.28 14.71
N VAL A 73 -33.20 -5.72 14.56
CA VAL A 73 -31.91 -6.40 14.74
C VAL A 73 -31.43 -6.32 16.19
N GLU A 74 -31.08 -7.48 16.78
CA GLU A 74 -30.40 -7.58 18.07
C GLU A 74 -28.89 -7.29 17.92
N ALA A 75 -28.50 -6.02 18.06
CA ALA A 75 -27.09 -5.60 18.00
C ALA A 75 -26.45 -5.38 19.38
N ASP A 76 -25.29 -5.99 19.60
CA ASP A 76 -24.44 -5.76 20.78
C ASP A 76 -23.88 -4.32 20.79
N PRO A 77 -24.05 -3.53 21.87
CA PRO A 77 -23.44 -2.21 22.00
C PRO A 77 -21.93 -2.17 21.72
N LYS A 78 -21.17 -3.23 22.05
CA LYS A 78 -19.73 -3.32 21.76
C LYS A 78 -19.47 -3.45 20.26
N ALA A 79 -20.30 -4.22 19.53
CA ALA A 79 -20.21 -4.34 18.08
C ALA A 79 -20.48 -2.99 17.38
N LEU A 80 -21.52 -2.27 17.83
CA LEU A 80 -21.85 -0.95 17.31
C LEU A 80 -20.72 0.08 17.53
N HIS A 81 -20.02 0.01 18.67
CA HIS A 81 -18.86 0.87 18.95
C HIS A 81 -17.69 0.59 18.00
N ILE A 82 -17.38 -0.68 17.71
CA ILE A 82 -16.34 -1.04 16.72
C ILE A 82 -16.71 -0.49 15.33
N ILE A 83 -17.97 -0.63 14.90
CA ILE A 83 -18.44 -0.09 13.61
C ILE A 83 -18.24 1.43 13.55
N ALA A 84 -18.67 2.13 14.61
CA ALA A 84 -18.51 3.57 14.71
C ALA A 84 -17.03 4.02 14.70
N GLN A 85 -16.15 3.27 15.37
CA GLN A 85 -14.71 3.53 15.38
C GLN A 85 -14.06 3.24 14.03
N LYS A 86 -14.49 2.18 13.33
CA LYS A 86 -14.01 1.83 11.98
C LYS A 86 -14.39 2.89 10.95
N ALA A 87 -15.53 3.55 11.14
CA ALA A 87 -16.07 4.57 10.25
C ALA A 87 -15.44 5.97 10.38
N ASP A 88 -14.57 6.22 11.36
CA ASP A 88 -13.77 7.46 11.50
C ASP A 88 -14.57 8.79 11.39
N GLY A 89 -15.80 8.78 11.91
CA GLY A 89 -16.72 9.92 11.90
C GLY A 89 -17.64 10.03 10.68
N GLY A 90 -17.54 9.11 9.71
CA GLY A 90 -18.38 9.03 8.51
C GLY A 90 -19.63 8.15 8.73
N LEU A 91 -20.80 8.77 8.94
CA LEU A 91 -22.04 8.01 9.19
C LEU A 91 -22.43 7.10 8.01
N ARG A 92 -22.16 7.50 6.77
CA ARG A 92 -22.42 6.68 5.58
C ARG A 92 -21.62 5.37 5.61
N ASP A 93 -20.37 5.44 6.03
CA ASP A 93 -19.48 4.29 6.11
C ASP A 93 -19.90 3.38 7.27
N ALA A 94 -20.29 3.96 8.41
CA ALA A 94 -20.85 3.23 9.55
C ALA A 94 -22.13 2.45 9.18
N LEU A 95 -23.06 3.07 8.45
CA LEU A 95 -24.28 2.42 7.95
C LEU A 95 -23.95 1.32 6.94
N SER A 96 -23.08 1.59 5.97
CA SER A 96 -22.67 0.61 4.95
C SER A 96 -22.03 -0.63 5.59
N ILE A 97 -21.22 -0.43 6.65
CA ILE A 97 -20.64 -1.50 7.45
C ILE A 97 -21.73 -2.26 8.23
N PHE A 98 -22.64 -1.54 8.89
CA PHE A 98 -23.73 -2.15 9.66
C PHE A 98 -24.62 -3.02 8.76
N ASP A 99 -25.08 -2.50 7.63
CA ASP A 99 -25.90 -3.22 6.64
C ASP A 99 -25.17 -4.48 6.12
N GLN A 100 -23.87 -4.36 5.86
CA GLN A 100 -23.03 -5.50 5.45
C GLN A 100 -22.96 -6.57 6.56
N LEU A 101 -22.78 -6.18 7.82
CA LEU A 101 -22.70 -7.11 8.95
C LEU A 101 -24.03 -7.81 9.22
N VAL A 102 -25.15 -7.07 9.21
CA VAL A 102 -26.50 -7.63 9.32
C VAL A 102 -26.81 -8.58 8.15
N SER A 103 -26.34 -8.28 6.94
CA SER A 103 -26.47 -9.18 5.78
C SER A 103 -25.74 -10.52 5.94
N TYR A 104 -24.74 -10.60 6.82
CA TYR A 104 -24.01 -11.85 7.12
C TYR A 104 -24.49 -12.55 8.40
N GLY A 105 -24.80 -11.80 9.47
CA GLY A 105 -25.25 -12.32 10.77
C GLY A 105 -26.77 -12.57 10.87
N GLY A 106 -27.56 -12.03 9.95
CA GLY A 106 -29.02 -12.00 10.03
C GLY A 106 -29.49 -11.05 11.13
N ASP A 107 -30.56 -11.44 11.84
CA ASP A 107 -31.24 -10.60 12.83
C ASP A 107 -30.43 -10.35 14.12
N ARG A 108 -29.22 -10.91 14.24
CA ARG A 108 -28.35 -10.76 15.41
C ARG A 108 -26.93 -10.38 15.02
N LEU A 109 -26.41 -9.33 15.65
CA LEU A 109 -25.06 -8.82 15.44
C LEU A 109 -24.27 -8.88 16.75
N THR A 110 -23.34 -9.84 16.87
CA THR A 110 -22.49 -9.98 18.05
C THR A 110 -21.15 -9.23 17.89
N TYR A 111 -20.46 -9.01 19.02
CA TYR A 111 -19.11 -8.45 19.05
C TYR A 111 -18.12 -9.24 18.17
N GLN A 112 -18.17 -10.58 18.20
CA GLN A 112 -17.25 -11.42 17.45
C GLN A 112 -17.50 -11.32 15.93
N ASP A 113 -18.77 -11.32 15.52
CA ASP A 113 -19.13 -11.17 14.09
C ASP A 113 -18.60 -9.84 13.52
N ALA A 114 -18.68 -8.77 14.31
CA ALA A 114 -18.13 -7.46 13.97
C ALA A 114 -16.60 -7.49 13.85
N LEU A 115 -15.86 -8.11 14.80
CA LEU A 115 -14.40 -8.23 14.72
C LEU A 115 -13.94 -8.99 13.48
N ASP A 116 -14.50 -10.19 13.27
CA ASP A 116 -14.08 -11.12 12.22
C ASP A 116 -14.36 -10.55 10.81
N ASN A 117 -15.52 -9.93 10.60
CA ASN A 117 -15.87 -9.31 9.32
C ASN A 117 -15.19 -7.96 9.07
N LEU A 118 -14.95 -7.14 10.10
CA LEU A 118 -14.25 -5.86 9.93
C LEU A 118 -12.73 -6.00 9.86
N ASN A 119 -12.22 -7.22 10.05
CA ASN A 119 -10.80 -7.53 10.20
C ASN A 119 -10.18 -6.57 11.24
N VAL A 120 -10.80 -6.48 12.42
CA VAL A 120 -10.33 -5.68 13.56
C VAL A 120 -9.76 -6.63 14.62
N LEU A 121 -8.57 -6.32 15.12
CA LEU A 121 -7.96 -7.08 16.20
C LEU A 121 -8.64 -6.74 17.53
N ASP A 122 -9.01 -7.79 18.27
CA ASP A 122 -9.57 -7.63 19.61
C ASP A 122 -8.54 -6.98 20.56
N HIS A 123 -9.03 -6.16 21.47
CA HIS A 123 -8.18 -5.42 22.41
C HIS A 123 -7.41 -6.35 23.35
N GLU A 124 -7.94 -7.54 23.65
CA GLU A 124 -7.28 -8.58 24.45
C GLU A 124 -5.88 -8.94 23.93
N HIS A 125 -5.71 -9.04 22.61
CA HIS A 125 -4.42 -9.32 21.99
C HIS A 125 -3.39 -8.23 22.29
N TYR A 126 -3.80 -6.97 22.31
CA TYR A 126 -2.93 -5.85 22.67
C TYR A 126 -2.62 -5.82 24.17
N PHE A 127 -3.61 -6.06 25.04
CA PHE A 127 -3.38 -6.17 26.49
C PHE A 127 -2.39 -7.29 26.84
N SER A 128 -2.57 -8.50 26.28
CA SER A 128 -1.69 -9.67 26.45
C SER A 128 -0.26 -9.40 25.94
N LEU A 129 -0.16 -8.77 24.77
CA LEU A 129 1.13 -8.42 24.18
C LEU A 129 1.88 -7.37 25.01
N THR A 130 1.20 -6.33 25.49
CA THR A 130 1.79 -5.31 26.37
C THR A 130 2.28 -5.92 27.67
N GLU A 131 1.54 -6.88 28.26
CA GLU A 131 2.00 -7.60 29.44
C GLU A 131 3.26 -8.44 29.16
N SER A 132 3.29 -9.14 28.02
CA SER A 132 4.46 -9.92 27.58
C SER A 132 5.70 -9.03 27.38
N ILE A 133 5.53 -7.88 26.70
CA ILE A 133 6.58 -6.85 26.53
C ILE A 133 7.04 -6.30 27.88
N GLY A 134 6.10 -6.01 28.79
CA GLY A 134 6.38 -5.53 30.15
C GLY A 134 7.18 -6.54 30.98
N ARG A 135 6.95 -7.84 30.80
CA ARG A 135 7.73 -8.93 31.43
C ARG A 135 9.06 -9.21 30.72
N GLY A 136 9.32 -8.60 29.57
CA GLY A 136 10.48 -8.89 28.71
C GLY A 136 10.39 -10.22 27.96
N ASP A 137 9.23 -10.91 28.00
CA ASP A 137 9.04 -12.20 27.33
C ASP A 137 8.88 -12.02 25.82
N THR A 138 10.03 -12.03 25.17
CA THR A 138 10.16 -11.93 23.72
C THR A 138 9.55 -13.14 23.00
N ALA A 139 9.54 -14.32 23.61
CA ALA A 139 8.99 -15.52 22.99
C ALA A 139 7.46 -15.46 22.96
N ALA A 140 6.83 -15.10 24.09
CA ALA A 140 5.38 -14.88 24.15
C ALA A 140 4.92 -13.79 23.17
N ALA A 141 5.63 -12.65 23.11
CA ALA A 141 5.29 -11.56 22.18
C ALA A 141 5.35 -11.98 20.71
N LEU A 142 6.34 -12.79 20.31
CA LEU A 142 6.47 -13.30 18.93
C LEU A 142 5.43 -14.39 18.60
N VAL A 143 5.07 -15.24 19.57
CA VAL A 143 4.00 -16.24 19.42
C VAL A 143 2.64 -15.56 19.24
N GLU A 144 2.34 -14.53 20.04
CA GLU A 144 1.11 -13.76 19.94
C GLU A 144 0.99 -13.05 18.58
N PHE A 145 2.07 -12.40 18.13
CA PHE A 145 2.14 -11.82 16.80
C PHE A 145 1.97 -12.87 15.68
N ASN A 146 2.53 -14.07 15.84
CA ASN A 146 2.32 -15.13 14.86
C ASN A 146 0.87 -15.63 14.83
N SER A 147 0.21 -15.75 15.99
CA SER A 147 -1.22 -16.11 16.09
C SER A 147 -2.09 -15.09 15.35
N ILE A 148 -1.81 -13.80 15.53
CA ILE A 148 -2.44 -12.69 14.81
C ILE A 148 -2.29 -12.84 13.29
N LEU A 149 -1.08 -13.10 12.80
CA LEU A 149 -0.85 -13.32 11.36
C LEU A 149 -1.53 -14.59 10.83
N GLN A 150 -1.60 -15.68 11.63
CA GLN A 150 -2.28 -16.92 11.23
C GLN A 150 -3.80 -16.73 11.08
N LYS A 151 -4.41 -15.84 11.87
CA LYS A 151 -5.83 -15.44 11.72
C LYS A 151 -6.10 -14.60 10.47
N GLY A 152 -5.07 -14.21 9.71
CA GLY A 152 -5.21 -13.46 8.45
C GLY A 152 -5.16 -11.93 8.60
N PHE A 153 -4.85 -11.41 9.78
CA PHE A 153 -4.65 -9.98 10.00
C PHE A 153 -3.37 -9.47 9.32
N ASP A 154 -3.43 -8.24 8.82
CA ASP A 154 -2.27 -7.57 8.23
C ASP A 154 -1.33 -6.98 9.29
N GLY A 155 -0.02 -7.09 9.06
CA GLY A 155 1.00 -6.62 10.00
C GLY A 155 1.09 -5.10 10.16
N HIS A 156 0.71 -4.30 9.15
CA HIS A 156 0.65 -2.83 9.25
C HIS A 156 -0.55 -2.41 10.10
N LEU A 157 -1.68 -3.10 9.93
CA LEU A 157 -2.85 -2.91 10.80
C LEU A 157 -2.51 -3.25 12.27
N PHE A 158 -1.79 -4.34 12.50
CA PHE A 158 -1.28 -4.69 13.83
C PHE A 158 -0.40 -3.58 14.43
N VAL A 159 0.60 -3.09 13.69
CA VAL A 159 1.49 -1.99 14.14
C VAL A 159 0.70 -0.72 14.44
N SER A 160 -0.23 -0.33 13.57
CA SER A 160 -1.07 0.86 13.76
C SER A 160 -1.98 0.75 15.00
N GLY A 161 -2.59 -0.42 15.22
CA GLY A 161 -3.42 -0.67 16.40
C GLY A 161 -2.62 -0.75 17.70
N LEU A 162 -1.42 -1.36 17.67
CA LEU A 162 -0.50 -1.38 18.81
C LEU A 162 -0.01 0.04 19.17
N GLY A 163 0.23 0.89 18.17
CA GLY A 163 0.50 2.32 18.34
C GLY A 163 -0.62 3.08 19.04
N ARG A 164 -1.89 2.81 18.68
CA ARG A 164 -3.06 3.39 19.37
C ARG A 164 -3.14 2.89 20.81
N HIS A 165 -3.00 1.59 21.03
CA HIS A 165 -3.04 0.98 22.37
C HIS A 165 -1.95 1.55 23.30
N PHE A 166 -0.71 1.71 22.83
CA PHE A 166 0.38 2.33 23.60
C PHE A 166 0.10 3.81 23.91
N ARG A 167 -0.49 4.55 22.97
CA ARG A 167 -0.91 5.94 23.17
C ARG A 167 -2.04 6.03 24.18
N ASP A 168 -3.01 5.13 24.14
CA ASP A 168 -4.13 5.10 25.07
C ASP A 168 -3.70 4.69 26.48
N LEU A 169 -2.75 3.75 26.62
CA LEU A 169 -2.09 3.45 27.90
C LEU A 169 -1.35 4.66 28.48
N LEU A 170 -0.58 5.37 27.65
CA LEU A 170 0.16 6.57 28.07
C LEU A 170 -0.80 7.68 28.54
N VAL A 171 -1.91 7.88 27.82
CA VAL A 171 -3.00 8.81 28.20
C VAL A 171 -3.74 8.33 29.45
N SER A 172 -3.75 7.03 29.76
CA SER A 172 -4.42 6.46 30.94
C SER A 172 -3.59 6.52 32.23
N GLN A 173 -2.31 6.91 32.16
CA GLN A 173 -1.45 7.05 33.36
C GLN A 173 -1.90 8.21 34.28
N ASP A 174 -2.49 9.27 33.72
CA ASP A 174 -3.08 10.37 34.51
C ASP A 174 -4.62 10.22 34.55
N PRO A 175 -5.23 10.11 35.74
CA PRO A 175 -6.69 10.01 35.88
C PRO A 175 -7.47 11.17 35.23
N ARG A 176 -6.84 12.34 35.05
CA ARG A 176 -7.46 13.51 34.42
C ARG A 176 -7.65 13.36 32.91
N THR A 177 -6.89 12.46 32.27
CA THR A 177 -6.89 12.26 30.81
C THR A 177 -7.64 11.01 30.37
N LEU A 178 -8.14 10.18 31.29
CA LEU A 178 -9.07 9.08 31.00
C LEU A 178 -10.30 9.50 30.15
N PRO A 179 -10.92 10.69 30.31
CA PRO A 179 -12.04 11.12 29.46
C PRO A 179 -11.67 11.44 28.01
N LEU A 180 -10.38 11.43 27.65
CA LEU A 180 -9.90 11.61 26.27
C LEU A 180 -9.85 10.31 25.46
N LEU A 181 -10.13 9.16 26.10
CA LEU A 181 -10.17 7.86 25.45
C LEU A 181 -11.51 7.68 24.74
N GLU A 182 -11.47 7.29 23.47
CA GLU A 182 -12.66 7.05 22.65
C GLU A 182 -13.11 5.58 22.70
N VAL A 183 -13.00 4.96 23.88
CA VAL A 183 -13.30 3.54 24.15
C VAL A 183 -14.43 3.39 25.17
N GLY A 184 -15.07 2.23 25.22
CA GLY A 184 -16.14 1.95 26.19
C GLY A 184 -15.65 1.92 27.65
N GLU A 185 -16.55 2.17 28.60
CA GLU A 185 -16.24 2.33 30.04
C GLU A 185 -15.45 1.15 30.65
N GLU A 186 -15.76 -0.07 30.24
CA GLU A 186 -15.06 -1.31 30.64
C GLU A 186 -13.59 -1.30 30.17
N LEU A 187 -13.34 -0.90 28.92
CA LEU A 187 -11.98 -0.76 28.38
C LEU A 187 -11.23 0.39 29.06
N THR A 188 -11.87 1.53 29.29
CA THR A 188 -11.28 2.67 30.02
C THR A 188 -10.79 2.26 31.41
N THR A 189 -11.56 1.43 32.11
CA THR A 189 -11.17 0.89 33.42
C THR A 189 -9.93 0.00 33.28
N ARG A 190 -9.93 -0.95 32.33
CA ARG A 190 -8.82 -1.88 32.09
C ARG A 190 -7.53 -1.20 31.61
N TYR A 191 -7.65 -0.17 30.77
CA TYR A 191 -6.53 0.70 30.41
C TYR A 191 -5.93 1.40 31.63
N GLY A 192 -6.77 1.92 32.53
CA GLY A 192 -6.32 2.54 33.79
C GLY A 192 -5.66 1.55 34.78
N GLU A 193 -6.01 0.27 34.74
CA GLU A 193 -5.34 -0.79 35.50
C GLU A 193 -3.97 -1.13 34.91
N GLN A 194 -3.90 -1.45 33.61
CA GLN A 194 -2.62 -1.80 32.97
C GLN A 194 -1.64 -0.61 32.92
N ALA A 195 -2.12 0.62 32.73
CA ALA A 195 -1.26 1.81 32.71
C ALA A 195 -0.49 2.04 34.03
N ARG A 196 -0.94 1.45 35.16
CA ARG A 196 -0.22 1.48 36.45
C ARG A 196 0.90 0.44 36.54
N THR A 197 0.84 -0.63 35.74
CA THR A 197 1.85 -1.71 35.75
C THR A 197 2.93 -1.51 34.70
N VAL A 198 2.64 -0.73 33.65
CA VAL A 198 3.56 -0.46 32.54
C VAL A 198 4.35 0.82 32.80
N ASP A 199 5.67 0.75 32.68
CA ASP A 199 6.55 1.89 32.88
C ASP A 199 6.38 2.97 31.80
N HIS A 200 6.53 4.24 32.20
CA HIS A 200 6.42 5.40 31.32
C HIS A 200 7.53 5.44 30.26
N GLU A 201 8.76 5.05 30.59
CA GLU A 201 9.88 5.06 29.64
C GLU A 201 9.67 4.00 28.55
N LEU A 202 9.09 2.84 28.90
CA LEU A 202 8.68 1.80 27.97
C LEU A 202 7.60 2.28 26.99
N LEU A 203 6.56 2.99 27.47
CA LEU A 203 5.49 3.52 26.59
C LEU A 203 6.03 4.56 25.60
N VAL A 204 6.82 5.53 26.07
CA VAL A 204 7.36 6.61 25.23
C VAL A 204 8.34 6.08 24.18
N LYS A 205 9.29 5.23 24.58
CA LYS A 205 10.23 4.59 23.62
C LYS A 205 9.51 3.60 22.70
N GLY A 206 8.51 2.89 23.21
CA GLY A 206 7.67 1.97 22.43
C GLY A 206 6.95 2.69 21.29
N LEU A 207 6.36 3.87 21.55
CA LEU A 207 5.72 4.70 20.54
C LEU A 207 6.69 5.20 19.45
N ASP A 208 7.93 5.56 19.82
CA ASP A 208 8.98 5.94 18.85
C ASP A 208 9.41 4.75 17.97
N LEU A 209 9.57 3.54 18.55
CA LEU A 209 9.83 2.31 17.79
C LEU A 209 8.66 1.96 16.85
N LEU A 210 7.42 2.10 17.32
CA LEU A 210 6.21 1.87 16.53
C LEU A 210 6.09 2.85 15.35
N ALA A 211 6.36 4.14 15.56
CA ALA A 211 6.36 5.14 14.50
C ALA A 211 7.47 4.89 13.45
N LYS A 212 8.66 4.45 13.89
CA LYS A 212 9.74 4.02 13.00
C LYS A 212 9.34 2.78 12.19
N CYS A 213 8.75 1.78 12.84
CA CYS A 213 8.25 0.57 12.18
C CYS A 213 7.19 0.92 11.13
N ASP A 214 6.18 1.73 11.49
CA ASP A 214 5.08 2.14 10.61
C ASP A 214 5.57 2.87 9.35
N SER A 215 6.48 3.83 9.50
CA SER A 215 7.06 4.57 8.37
C SER A 215 7.91 3.71 7.44
N GLN A 216 8.62 2.71 7.98
CA GLN A 216 9.47 1.80 7.20
C GLN A 216 8.71 0.60 6.61
N TYR A 217 7.54 0.24 7.17
CA TYR A 217 6.80 -0.97 6.81
C TYR A 217 6.55 -1.10 5.31
N LYS A 218 6.11 0.00 4.66
CA LYS A 218 5.80 0.03 3.22
C LYS A 218 7.03 0.04 2.30
N LEU A 219 8.20 0.37 2.83
CA LEU A 219 9.47 0.36 2.08
C LEU A 219 10.25 -0.95 2.30
N SER A 220 9.93 -1.72 3.35
CA SER A 220 10.61 -2.97 3.66
C SER A 220 10.29 -4.07 2.65
N LYS A 221 11.31 -4.82 2.25
CA LYS A 221 11.15 -6.07 1.48
C LYS A 221 10.64 -7.22 2.36
N GLU A 222 10.88 -7.14 3.66
CA GLU A 222 10.49 -8.13 4.67
C GLU A 222 9.75 -7.42 5.82
N PRO A 223 8.49 -7.01 5.61
CA PRO A 223 7.73 -6.25 6.61
C PRO A 223 7.51 -7.05 7.91
N ARG A 224 7.37 -8.37 7.81
CA ARG A 224 7.24 -9.26 8.98
C ARG A 224 8.45 -9.18 9.91
N LEU A 225 9.67 -9.29 9.36
CA LEU A 225 10.92 -9.22 10.13
C LEU A 225 11.08 -7.86 10.82
N LEU A 226 10.62 -6.78 10.18
CA LEU A 226 10.64 -5.44 10.77
C LEU A 226 9.78 -5.35 12.04
N VAL A 227 8.60 -5.98 12.06
CA VAL A 227 7.72 -6.04 13.24
C VAL A 227 8.29 -6.96 14.30
N GLU A 228 8.80 -8.14 13.93
CA GLU A 228 9.45 -9.07 14.87
C GLU A 228 10.66 -8.41 15.56
N LEU A 229 11.50 -7.68 14.81
CA LEU A 229 12.63 -6.92 15.36
C LEU A 229 12.18 -5.80 16.31
N MET A 230 11.10 -5.09 15.98
CA MET A 230 10.52 -4.05 16.84
C MET A 230 10.01 -4.65 18.16
N LEU A 231 9.30 -5.79 18.13
CA LEU A 231 8.84 -6.48 19.36
C LEU A 231 10.03 -6.92 20.24
N ILE A 232 11.09 -7.48 19.64
CA ILE A 232 12.33 -7.82 20.35
C ILE A 232 12.97 -6.58 20.99
N GLN A 233 13.01 -5.45 20.27
CA GLN A 233 13.56 -4.20 20.80
C GLN A 233 12.71 -3.66 21.96
N MET A 234 11.38 -3.73 21.88
CA MET A 234 10.49 -3.29 22.95
C MET A 234 10.64 -4.12 24.23
N CYS A 235 10.71 -5.46 24.13
CA CYS A 235 10.94 -6.34 25.27
C CYS A 235 12.28 -6.04 25.98
N ARG A 236 13.30 -5.67 25.21
CA ARG A 236 14.63 -5.30 25.73
C ARG A 236 14.70 -3.92 26.40
N ILE A 237 13.68 -3.08 26.31
CA ILE A 237 13.65 -1.78 27.01
C ILE A 237 13.45 -2.01 28.51
N ASN A 238 12.56 -2.95 28.89
CA ASN A 238 12.35 -3.31 30.30
C ASN A 238 13.29 -4.44 30.75
N GLY A 239 13.66 -5.35 29.83
CA GLY A 239 14.66 -6.39 30.06
C GLY A 239 16.10 -5.85 30.08
N ALA A 240 16.47 -5.18 31.17
CA ALA A 240 17.89 -5.00 31.53
C ALA A 240 18.58 -6.39 31.63
N PRO A 241 19.88 -6.51 31.30
CA PRO A 241 20.40 -7.77 30.78
C PRO A 241 20.61 -8.83 31.86
N GLU A 242 19.77 -9.88 31.87
CA GLU A 242 20.14 -11.18 32.43
C GLU A 242 21.21 -11.87 31.55
N ARG A 243 22.43 -11.31 31.54
CA ARG A 243 23.60 -12.05 31.09
C ARG A 243 24.88 -11.62 31.81
N SER A 244 25.10 -12.28 32.95
CA SER A 244 26.30 -12.30 33.78
C SER A 244 26.82 -10.94 34.29
N GLU A 245 26.60 -10.71 35.57
CA GLU A 245 27.69 -10.29 36.43
C GLU A 245 28.90 -11.21 36.19
N ARG A 246 29.95 -10.69 35.55
CA ARG A 246 31.30 -11.22 35.74
C ARG A 246 31.93 -10.39 36.84
N PRO A 247 32.31 -10.98 37.99
CA PRO A 247 33.05 -10.23 39.01
C PRO A 247 34.30 -9.61 38.41
N ASN A 248 34.50 -8.34 38.73
CA ASN A 248 35.55 -7.50 38.19
C ASN A 248 36.95 -7.96 38.66
N ALA A 249 37.54 -8.92 37.94
CA ALA A 249 38.92 -9.34 38.13
C ALA A 249 39.85 -8.38 37.39
N ALA A 250 40.45 -7.44 38.14
CA ALA A 250 41.33 -6.41 37.61
C ALA A 250 42.52 -7.00 36.84
N VAL A 251 42.70 -6.57 35.59
CA VAL A 251 43.91 -6.81 34.81
C VAL A 251 44.80 -5.55 34.93
N PRO A 252 45.94 -5.60 35.65
CA PRO A 252 46.89 -4.50 35.63
C PRO A 252 47.62 -4.45 34.28
N PRO A 253 48.00 -3.26 33.78
CA PRO A 253 48.72 -3.13 32.52
C PRO A 253 50.18 -3.54 32.69
N VAL A 254 50.70 -4.35 31.76
CA VAL A 254 52.14 -4.66 31.68
C VAL A 254 52.64 -4.34 30.28
N GLU A 255 53.67 -3.50 30.24
CA GLU A 255 54.30 -3.01 29.01
C GLU A 255 55.19 -4.07 28.34
N LYS A 256 55.57 -3.77 27.09
CA LYS A 256 56.39 -4.64 26.24
C LYS A 256 57.81 -4.84 26.80
N LYS A 257 58.23 -6.10 26.98
CA LYS A 257 59.60 -6.54 26.65
C LYS A 257 59.73 -8.06 26.54
N SER A 258 60.28 -8.50 25.43
CA SER A 258 60.95 -9.80 25.25
C SER A 258 62.46 -9.55 25.13
N PRO A 259 63.34 -10.56 25.01
CA PRO A 259 63.25 -11.98 25.41
C PRO A 259 64.45 -12.41 26.30
N ASP A 260 64.49 -13.65 26.82
CA ASP A 260 65.66 -14.55 26.63
C ASP A 260 65.38 -16.02 27.05
N LEU A 261 66.27 -16.94 26.70
CA LEU A 261 66.19 -18.40 26.88
C LEU A 261 66.64 -18.90 28.28
N ALA A 262 66.12 -20.06 28.72
CA ALA A 262 66.89 -21.32 28.94
C ALA A 262 66.33 -22.28 30.03
N SER A 263 66.52 -23.59 29.78
CA SER A 263 66.59 -24.73 30.74
C SER A 263 65.36 -25.17 31.57
N GLY A 264 65.08 -26.49 31.56
CA GLY A 264 64.15 -27.22 32.46
C GLY A 264 64.85 -27.79 33.71
N PRO A 265 64.47 -28.96 34.32
CA PRO A 265 63.61 -30.04 33.77
C PRO A 265 62.57 -30.73 34.72
N VAL A 266 61.63 -31.47 34.10
CA VAL A 266 61.04 -32.80 34.47
C VAL A 266 60.57 -33.13 35.92
N ALA A 267 59.27 -33.46 36.05
CA ALA A 267 58.71 -34.60 36.82
C ALA A 267 57.22 -34.85 36.45
N THR A 268 56.91 -35.68 35.45
CA THR A 268 56.37 -37.06 35.56
C THR A 268 55.10 -37.27 36.42
N GLY A 269 53.97 -37.58 35.76
CA GLY A 269 52.74 -38.11 36.38
C GLY A 269 51.63 -38.47 35.38
N ARG A 270 51.63 -39.71 34.86
CA ARG A 270 50.42 -40.39 34.33
C ARG A 270 49.52 -40.76 35.54
N ASP A 271 48.25 -41.14 35.49
CA ASP A 271 47.26 -41.52 34.45
C ASP A 271 45.84 -41.22 35.06
N ARG A 272 44.65 -41.39 34.46
CA ARG A 272 44.18 -42.02 33.21
C ARG A 272 42.80 -41.46 32.81
N MET A 273 42.41 -41.66 31.56
CA MET A 273 41.08 -41.36 30.99
C MET A 273 40.04 -42.48 31.31
N LYS A 274 38.75 -42.16 31.38
CA LYS A 274 37.65 -43.14 31.27
C LYS A 274 36.45 -42.58 30.50
N GLU A 275 36.36 -42.98 29.24
CA GLU A 275 35.10 -43.15 28.52
C GLU A 275 34.64 -44.61 28.65
N THR A 276 33.33 -44.86 28.65
CA THR A 276 32.72 -46.15 28.29
C THR A 276 31.30 -45.90 27.79
N GLY A 277 30.95 -46.43 26.63
CA GLY A 277 29.58 -46.41 26.08
C GLY A 277 28.78 -47.70 26.33
N VAL A 278 27.52 -47.66 25.87
CA VAL A 278 26.58 -48.71 25.37
C VAL A 278 27.12 -50.15 25.24
N ASP A 279 26.35 -51.25 25.41
CA ASP A 279 24.96 -51.62 24.99
C ASP A 279 24.60 -53.00 25.67
N PRO A 280 23.53 -53.79 25.33
CA PRO A 280 22.10 -53.53 25.05
C PRO A 280 21.13 -54.54 25.78
N ASN A 281 19.85 -54.59 25.32
CA ASN A 281 18.95 -55.78 25.16
C ASN A 281 17.67 -55.94 26.06
N GLY A 282 16.54 -56.37 25.45
CA GLY A 282 15.27 -56.79 26.10
C GLY A 282 13.97 -56.08 25.61
N GLU A 283 13.49 -56.34 24.39
CA GLU A 283 12.24 -57.08 24.04
C GLU A 283 10.87 -56.34 24.17
N LEU A 284 10.20 -56.01 23.03
CA LEU A 284 8.99 -56.67 22.43
C LEU A 284 7.66 -56.45 23.22
N GLY A 285 6.51 -56.02 22.69
CA GLY A 285 5.97 -55.66 21.35
C GLY A 285 4.43 -55.42 21.52
N PRO A 286 3.54 -55.58 20.50
CA PRO A 286 3.63 -55.26 19.07
C PRO A 286 2.35 -54.57 18.48
N GLY A 287 2.42 -54.15 17.21
CA GLY A 287 1.29 -54.15 16.25
C GLY A 287 0.50 -52.84 16.03
N ASP A 288 -0.06 -52.58 14.84
CA ASP A 288 0.18 -53.21 13.52
C ASP A 288 -0.34 -52.31 12.38
N GLY A 289 0.28 -52.42 11.20
CA GLY A 289 -0.35 -52.21 9.88
C GLY A 289 -0.74 -50.78 9.44
N GLY A 290 -0.43 -50.35 8.22
CA GLY A 290 0.35 -50.96 7.15
C GLY A 290 0.50 -49.98 5.98
N SER A 291 1.55 -50.15 5.17
CA SER A 291 1.83 -49.30 4.00
C SER A 291 1.45 -50.03 2.71
N SER A 292 1.07 -49.29 1.68
CA SER A 292 1.10 -49.77 0.29
C SER A 292 1.32 -48.62 -0.69
N LEU A 293 2.06 -48.92 -1.75
CA LEU A 293 2.51 -48.00 -2.79
C LEU A 293 1.95 -48.44 -4.16
N GLU A 294 1.68 -47.44 -5.00
CA GLU A 294 1.70 -47.51 -6.48
C GLU A 294 0.60 -48.33 -7.23
N PRO A 295 0.41 -48.13 -8.56
CA PRO A 295 0.46 -46.85 -9.32
C PRO A 295 -0.61 -46.73 -10.46
N LEU A 296 -0.50 -45.68 -11.29
CA LEU A 296 -1.03 -45.51 -12.67
C LEU A 296 -2.56 -45.39 -12.91
N THR A 297 -3.01 -44.26 -13.50
CA THR A 297 -3.71 -44.25 -14.81
C THR A 297 -4.06 -42.84 -15.34
N ALA A 298 -4.01 -42.72 -16.67
CA ALA A 298 -4.81 -41.84 -17.54
C ALA A 298 -5.27 -42.74 -18.73
N PRO A 299 -6.22 -42.36 -19.62
CA PRO A 299 -6.88 -41.07 -19.81
C PRO A 299 -8.43 -41.16 -19.92
N SER A 300 -9.13 -40.04 -20.17
CA SER A 300 -10.27 -40.01 -21.12
C SER A 300 -10.64 -38.59 -21.56
N LEU A 301 -11.07 -38.46 -22.82
CA LEU A 301 -11.78 -37.30 -23.36
C LEU A 301 -13.29 -37.54 -23.21
N GLY A 302 -14.05 -36.50 -22.84
CA GLY A 302 -15.50 -36.52 -22.78
C GLY A 302 -16.07 -35.13 -23.04
N ASN A 303 -17.04 -35.02 -23.95
CA ASN A 303 -17.61 -33.76 -24.38
C ASN A 303 -18.35 -33.03 -23.25
N GLU A 304 -18.12 -31.73 -23.10
CA GLU A 304 -19.14 -30.82 -22.56
C GLU A 304 -19.32 -29.59 -23.44
N THR A 305 -20.55 -29.08 -23.41
CA THR A 305 -21.17 -28.14 -24.34
C THR A 305 -20.70 -26.69 -24.19
N LEU A 306 -20.87 -25.94 -25.27
CA LEU A 306 -20.67 -24.49 -25.33
C LEU A 306 -21.71 -23.76 -24.46
N GLU A 307 -21.34 -23.35 -23.25
CA GLU A 307 -22.02 -22.30 -22.50
C GLU A 307 -21.09 -21.13 -22.16
N SER A 308 -21.67 -19.94 -22.04
CA SER A 308 -20.98 -18.65 -22.09
C SER A 308 -20.15 -18.35 -20.85
N ARG A 309 -18.83 -18.62 -20.92
CA ARG A 309 -17.87 -18.15 -19.92
C ARG A 309 -17.63 -16.64 -20.02
N VAL A 310 -18.48 -15.87 -19.35
CA VAL A 310 -18.17 -14.47 -19.00
C VAL A 310 -17.02 -14.47 -17.97
N PRO A 311 -15.84 -13.90 -18.26
CA PRO A 311 -14.75 -13.88 -17.30
C PRO A 311 -15.08 -12.94 -16.13
N LYS A 312 -15.19 -13.52 -14.91
CA LYS A 312 -15.30 -12.76 -13.65
C LYS A 312 -14.09 -11.84 -13.50
N ARG A 313 -14.27 -10.55 -13.81
CA ARG A 313 -13.23 -9.53 -13.69
C ARG A 313 -13.05 -9.17 -12.21
N ARG A 314 -12.00 -9.69 -11.57
CA ARG A 314 -11.56 -9.21 -10.25
C ARG A 314 -11.24 -7.73 -10.36
N LEU A 315 -11.97 -6.89 -9.61
CA LEU A 315 -11.75 -5.46 -9.58
C LEU A 315 -10.57 -5.16 -8.64
N ALA A 316 -9.37 -5.01 -9.21
CA ALA A 316 -8.19 -4.60 -8.46
C ALA A 316 -8.05 -3.08 -8.47
N GLY A 317 -7.93 -2.48 -7.28
CA GLY A 317 -7.26 -1.21 -7.01
C GLY A 317 -7.73 0.02 -7.80
N GLN A 318 -8.64 0.80 -7.22
CA GLN A 318 -8.78 2.21 -7.59
C GLN A 318 -7.50 2.97 -7.23
N VAL A 319 -6.74 3.42 -8.23
CA VAL A 319 -5.56 4.27 -8.02
C VAL A 319 -6.02 5.72 -7.82
N SER A 320 -6.06 6.16 -6.56
CA SER A 320 -6.36 7.55 -6.20
C SER A 320 -5.19 8.47 -6.58
N ILE A 321 -5.38 9.29 -7.62
CA ILE A 321 -4.41 10.31 -8.04
C ILE A 321 -4.51 11.53 -7.11
N LYS A 322 -3.76 11.54 -6.01
CA LYS A 322 -3.48 12.79 -5.28
C LYS A 322 -2.27 13.48 -5.91
N ALA A 323 -2.54 14.42 -6.82
CA ALA A 323 -1.52 15.29 -7.38
C ALA A 323 -1.10 16.37 -6.36
N SER A 324 0.11 16.25 -5.83
CA SER A 324 0.76 17.31 -5.05
C SER A 324 1.36 18.36 -5.99
N ALA A 325 0.62 19.42 -6.27
CA ALA A 325 1.13 20.57 -7.00
C ALA A 325 1.99 21.45 -6.06
N ALA A 326 3.31 21.41 -6.24
CA ALA A 326 4.24 22.35 -5.61
C ALA A 326 4.85 23.28 -6.67
N ALA A 327 4.58 24.58 -6.51
CA ALA A 327 5.26 25.72 -7.13
C ALA A 327 5.84 25.54 -8.56
N ALA A 328 5.05 25.90 -9.57
CA ALA A 328 5.62 26.30 -10.85
C ALA A 328 6.45 27.58 -10.67
N LYS A 329 7.75 27.49 -10.92
CA LYS A 329 8.64 28.64 -11.14
C LYS A 329 9.02 28.60 -12.60
N GLU A 330 8.82 29.71 -13.33
CA GLU A 330 9.21 29.77 -14.74
C GLU A 330 10.71 29.52 -14.89
N MET A 331 11.04 28.45 -15.61
CA MET A 331 12.37 28.18 -16.13
C MET A 331 12.23 27.75 -17.58
N ALA A 332 13.12 28.29 -18.42
CA ALA A 332 13.23 27.99 -19.84
C ALA A 332 13.36 26.46 -20.09
N PRO A 333 13.03 25.95 -21.30
CA PRO A 333 13.11 24.52 -21.60
C PRO A 333 14.50 23.96 -21.29
N ALA A 334 14.58 23.18 -20.22
CA ALA A 334 15.81 22.56 -19.77
C ALA A 334 16.13 21.37 -20.68
N VAL A 335 17.09 21.58 -21.58
CA VAL A 335 17.74 20.49 -22.30
C VAL A 335 18.47 19.62 -21.27
N LEU A 336 18.04 18.38 -21.10
CA LEU A 336 18.77 17.40 -20.31
C LEU A 336 20.04 17.01 -21.06
N GLN A 337 21.17 17.60 -20.66
CA GLN A 337 22.49 17.07 -20.95
C GLN A 337 22.80 16.00 -19.90
N ASP A 338 22.78 14.73 -20.31
CA ASP A 338 23.29 13.63 -19.47
C ASP A 338 24.83 13.73 -19.43
N GLU A 339 25.41 13.96 -18.24
CA GLU A 339 26.84 13.84 -17.97
C GLU A 339 27.30 12.37 -17.99
N ASP A 340 27.29 11.74 -19.17
CA ASP A 340 27.95 10.43 -19.37
C ASP A 340 28.32 10.18 -20.85
N THR A 341 29.14 11.07 -21.42
CA THR A 341 29.71 10.92 -22.78
C THR A 341 31.25 11.00 -22.81
N ALA A 342 31.90 10.49 -21.76
CA ALA A 342 33.35 10.28 -21.74
C ALA A 342 33.78 9.09 -22.62
N GLY A 343 33.84 9.30 -23.94
CA GLY A 343 34.67 8.47 -24.84
C GLY A 343 33.96 7.41 -25.71
N MET A 344 32.98 7.81 -26.52
CA MET A 344 32.55 7.02 -27.69
C MET A 344 32.67 7.83 -29.00
N PRO A 345 33.00 7.19 -30.14
CA PRO A 345 33.26 7.90 -31.39
C PRO A 345 31.98 8.48 -32.00
N ALA A 346 32.10 9.67 -32.59
CA ALA A 346 30.99 10.31 -33.29
C ALA A 346 30.51 9.46 -34.49
N SER A 347 29.23 9.12 -34.49
CA SER A 347 28.55 8.48 -35.62
C SER A 347 28.59 9.39 -36.86
N SER A 348 28.95 8.81 -38.01
CA SER A 348 29.04 9.51 -39.30
C SER A 348 28.11 8.95 -40.38
N LYS A 349 27.20 8.02 -40.03
CA LYS A 349 26.30 7.36 -40.98
C LYS A 349 24.87 7.85 -40.83
N SER A 350 24.19 8.04 -41.97
CA SER A 350 22.74 8.22 -42.00
C SER A 350 22.04 6.90 -41.68
N VAL A 351 21.23 6.89 -40.62
CA VAL A 351 20.49 5.70 -40.19
C VAL A 351 19.34 5.44 -41.18
N ASN A 352 19.31 4.25 -41.76
CA ASN A 352 18.22 3.87 -42.67
C ASN A 352 16.95 3.54 -41.88
N GLN A 353 15.94 4.42 -41.97
CA GLN A 353 14.65 4.34 -41.28
C GLN A 353 13.90 2.99 -41.47
N ALA A 354 14.04 2.34 -42.63
CA ALA A 354 13.40 1.05 -42.90
C ALA A 354 14.10 -0.12 -42.18
N LEU A 355 15.43 -0.03 -42.00
CA LEU A 355 16.20 -0.98 -41.20
C LEU A 355 15.99 -0.75 -39.70
N LEU A 356 15.97 0.51 -39.26
CA LEU A 356 15.67 0.89 -37.87
C LEU A 356 14.31 0.35 -37.42
N SER A 357 13.24 0.64 -38.16
CA SER A 357 11.89 0.18 -37.81
C SER A 357 11.75 -1.35 -37.83
N LYS A 358 12.49 -2.06 -38.69
CA LYS A 358 12.54 -3.53 -38.66
C LYS A 358 13.21 -4.06 -37.38
N VAL A 359 14.43 -3.63 -37.10
CA VAL A 359 15.20 -4.05 -35.91
C VAL A 359 14.46 -3.71 -34.62
N TRP A 360 13.81 -2.54 -34.56
CA TRP A 360 13.00 -2.11 -33.42
C TRP A 360 11.81 -3.04 -33.17
N ARG A 361 11.07 -3.43 -34.22
CA ARG A 361 9.97 -4.40 -34.11
C ARG A 361 10.46 -5.79 -33.72
N ASP A 362 11.61 -6.23 -34.26
CA ASP A 362 12.22 -7.52 -33.90
C ASP A 362 12.62 -7.55 -32.40
N TYR A 363 13.17 -6.45 -31.87
CA TYR A 363 13.44 -6.30 -30.44
C TYR A 363 12.14 -6.26 -29.61
N ALA A 364 11.14 -5.49 -30.01
CA ALA A 364 9.85 -5.44 -29.32
C ALA A 364 9.20 -6.84 -29.23
N LEU A 365 9.25 -7.64 -30.30
CA LEU A 365 8.76 -9.03 -30.30
C LEU A 365 9.55 -9.94 -29.36
N LYS A 366 10.88 -9.74 -29.23
CA LYS A 366 11.72 -10.46 -28.25
C LYS A 366 11.26 -10.15 -26.81
N MET A 367 10.91 -8.90 -26.50
CA MET A 367 10.47 -8.51 -25.15
C MET A 367 9.12 -9.12 -24.77
N LYS A 368 8.21 -9.31 -25.74
CA LYS A 368 6.98 -10.09 -25.56
C LYS A 368 7.28 -11.56 -25.20
N LYS A 369 8.23 -12.20 -25.91
CA LYS A 369 8.64 -13.59 -25.62
C LYS A 369 9.25 -13.75 -24.23
N ASN A 370 9.84 -12.68 -23.68
CA ASN A 370 10.40 -12.63 -22.33
C ASN A 370 9.37 -12.25 -21.24
N GLY A 371 8.06 -12.19 -21.56
CA GLY A 371 7.00 -11.89 -20.59
C GLY A 371 6.86 -10.40 -20.22
N ARG A 372 7.54 -9.48 -20.92
CA ARG A 372 7.50 -8.03 -20.66
C ARG A 372 6.46 -7.33 -21.56
N ASP A 373 5.19 -7.73 -21.42
CA ASP A 373 4.09 -7.26 -22.28
C ASP A 373 3.88 -5.73 -22.25
N SER A 374 4.07 -5.08 -21.10
CA SER A 374 3.94 -3.61 -20.96
C SER A 374 5.02 -2.84 -21.74
N LEU A 375 6.24 -3.38 -21.80
CA LEU A 375 7.32 -2.80 -22.60
C LEU A 375 7.08 -3.05 -24.09
N HIS A 376 6.65 -4.25 -24.48
CA HIS A 376 6.25 -4.56 -25.86
C HIS A 376 5.16 -3.60 -26.36
N ALA A 377 4.11 -3.38 -25.56
CA ALA A 377 3.05 -2.44 -25.89
C ALA A 377 3.55 -1.00 -26.03
N THR A 378 4.54 -0.59 -25.24
CA THR A 378 5.17 0.74 -25.31
C THR A 378 6.01 0.90 -26.56
N LEU A 379 6.89 -0.07 -26.87
CA LEU A 379 7.77 -0.05 -28.05
C LEU A 379 7.01 -0.15 -29.39
N MET A 380 5.78 -0.68 -29.38
CA MET A 380 4.90 -0.78 -30.54
C MET A 380 3.87 0.37 -30.63
N ALA A 381 3.78 1.26 -29.63
CA ALA A 381 2.79 2.34 -29.61
C ALA A 381 3.10 3.46 -30.61
N ASN A 382 4.39 3.79 -30.77
CA ASN A 382 4.93 4.79 -31.69
C ASN A 382 6.08 4.15 -32.49
N GLU A 383 6.35 4.65 -33.70
CA GLU A 383 7.54 4.24 -34.46
C GLU A 383 8.71 5.20 -34.17
N PRO A 384 9.95 4.69 -33.95
CA PRO A 384 11.13 5.54 -33.74
C PRO A 384 11.49 6.31 -35.02
N VAL A 385 11.92 7.56 -34.91
CA VAL A 385 12.32 8.40 -36.06
C VAL A 385 13.81 8.74 -35.97
N ALA A 386 14.57 8.49 -37.04
CA ALA A 386 15.94 8.97 -37.15
C ALA A 386 15.95 10.50 -37.34
N SER A 387 16.26 11.26 -36.28
CA SER A 387 16.19 12.73 -36.28
C SER A 387 17.49 13.41 -36.71
N ALA A 388 18.63 12.74 -36.55
CA ALA A 388 19.95 13.23 -36.97
C ALA A 388 20.91 12.04 -37.22
N PRO A 389 22.10 12.25 -37.83
CA PRO A 389 23.11 11.20 -37.93
C PRO A 389 23.48 10.68 -36.53
N GLY A 390 23.31 9.38 -36.28
CA GLY A 390 23.52 8.78 -34.96
C GLY A 390 22.44 9.06 -33.90
N LEU A 391 21.34 9.74 -34.21
CA LEU A 391 20.32 10.11 -33.21
C LEU A 391 18.92 9.58 -33.57
N ILE A 392 18.36 8.75 -32.68
CA ILE A 392 16.99 8.26 -32.76
C ILE A 392 16.14 9.04 -31.76
N ALA A 393 15.01 9.59 -32.22
CA ALA A 393 13.97 10.13 -31.38
C ALA A 393 12.85 9.10 -31.20
N PHE A 394 12.36 8.93 -29.97
CA PHE A 394 11.21 8.11 -29.64
C PHE A 394 10.25 8.87 -28.73
N GLU A 395 8.98 8.92 -29.09
CA GLU A 395 7.95 9.65 -28.34
C GLU A 395 7.25 8.77 -27.31
N ILE A 396 7.07 9.29 -26.10
CA ILE A 396 6.41 8.62 -24.97
C ILE A 396 5.23 9.44 -24.45
N VAL A 397 4.18 8.73 -24.03
CA VAL A 397 2.87 9.28 -23.66
C VAL A 397 2.67 9.43 -22.14
N ASN A 398 3.32 8.59 -21.32
CA ASN A 398 3.08 8.55 -19.86
C ASN A 398 4.37 8.35 -19.06
N THR A 399 4.43 8.86 -17.81
CA THR A 399 5.59 8.71 -16.90
C THR A 399 5.90 7.26 -16.57
N VAL A 400 4.90 6.38 -16.56
CA VAL A 400 5.09 4.93 -16.39
C VAL A 400 5.92 4.33 -17.55
N GLN A 401 5.69 4.82 -18.78
CA GLN A 401 6.46 4.38 -19.96
C GLN A 401 7.87 4.98 -19.96
N GLU A 402 8.05 6.19 -19.43
CA GLU A 402 9.36 6.81 -19.24
C GLU A 402 10.25 5.95 -18.32
N ASN A 403 9.71 5.48 -17.19
CA ASN A 403 10.44 4.61 -16.27
C ASN A 403 10.87 3.29 -16.93
N TYR A 404 9.94 2.60 -17.62
CA TYR A 404 10.28 1.36 -18.36
C TYR A 404 11.34 1.61 -19.46
N MET A 405 11.26 2.73 -20.15
CA MET A 405 12.26 3.07 -21.18
C MET A 405 13.61 3.47 -20.56
N ARG A 406 13.63 4.13 -19.39
CA ARG A 406 14.84 4.49 -18.66
C ARG A 406 15.60 3.25 -18.18
N GLU A 407 14.89 2.25 -17.66
CA GLU A 407 15.47 0.96 -17.24
C GLU A 407 16.05 0.17 -18.44
N GLU A 408 15.36 0.18 -19.58
CA GLU A 408 15.72 -0.67 -20.74
C GLU A 408 16.58 0.05 -21.80
N LYS A 409 16.75 1.39 -21.72
CA LYS A 409 17.59 2.20 -22.64
C LYS A 409 18.98 1.59 -22.88
N PRO A 410 19.73 1.09 -21.87
CA PRO A 410 21.06 0.52 -22.08
C PRO A 410 21.04 -0.77 -22.92
N GLU A 411 20.10 -1.69 -22.67
CA GLU A 411 19.98 -2.94 -23.45
C GLU A 411 19.48 -2.69 -24.87
N LEU A 412 18.49 -1.80 -25.02
CA LEU A 412 17.93 -1.40 -26.31
C LEU A 412 19.00 -0.73 -27.18
N LEU A 413 19.74 0.25 -26.65
CA LEU A 413 20.88 0.86 -27.35
C LEU A 413 21.96 -0.18 -27.68
N GLY A 414 22.30 -1.07 -26.75
CA GLY A 414 23.24 -2.17 -26.99
C GLY A 414 22.78 -3.15 -28.07
N HIS A 415 21.48 -3.31 -28.30
CA HIS A 415 20.94 -4.08 -29.42
C HIS A 415 20.98 -3.29 -30.74
N LEU A 416 20.51 -2.05 -30.74
CA LEU A 416 20.47 -1.17 -31.91
C LEU A 416 21.88 -0.89 -32.47
N ARG A 417 22.86 -0.57 -31.62
CA ARG A 417 24.27 -0.35 -32.03
C ARG A 417 24.86 -1.57 -32.75
N ARG A 418 24.58 -2.79 -32.26
CA ARG A 418 25.03 -4.05 -32.88
C ARG A 418 24.32 -4.34 -34.21
N ALA A 419 23.01 -4.10 -34.28
CA ALA A 419 22.20 -4.44 -35.45
C ALA A 419 22.31 -3.41 -36.59
N LEU A 420 22.52 -2.12 -36.28
CA LEU A 420 22.71 -1.04 -37.25
C LEU A 420 24.19 -0.81 -37.60
N GLY A 421 25.12 -1.43 -36.87
CA GLY A 421 26.56 -1.34 -37.14
C GLY A 421 27.16 0.04 -36.88
N ASP A 422 26.61 0.75 -35.88
CA ASP A 422 27.02 2.10 -35.49
C ASP A 422 27.24 2.20 -33.97
N PRO A 423 28.49 2.33 -33.48
CA PRO A 423 28.77 2.47 -32.06
C PRO A 423 28.30 3.79 -31.44
N GLY A 424 28.17 4.85 -32.24
CA GLY A 424 27.88 6.21 -31.79
C GLY A 424 26.40 6.55 -31.70
N LEU A 425 25.52 5.55 -31.80
CA LEU A 425 24.07 5.72 -31.82
C LEU A 425 23.51 6.07 -30.43
N ASP A 426 22.73 7.14 -30.32
CA ASP A 426 22.01 7.55 -29.11
C ASP A 426 20.49 7.61 -29.33
N LEU A 427 19.74 7.51 -28.22
CA LEU A 427 18.29 7.45 -28.15
C LEU A 427 17.76 8.56 -27.23
N GLN A 428 17.16 9.58 -27.84
CA GLN A 428 16.40 10.61 -27.15
C GLN A 428 14.95 10.16 -26.99
N VAL A 429 14.46 10.25 -25.75
CA VAL A 429 13.13 9.83 -25.35
C VAL A 429 12.35 11.09 -24.98
N ASN A 430 11.48 11.53 -25.88
CA ASN A 430 10.73 12.77 -25.72
C ASN A 430 9.34 12.48 -25.17
N LYS A 431 8.92 13.21 -24.14
CA LYS A 431 7.57 13.12 -23.59
C LYS A 431 6.64 14.01 -24.41
N THR A 432 5.79 13.41 -25.24
CA THR A 432 4.76 14.12 -25.98
C THR A 432 3.54 14.24 -25.08
N GLU A 433 3.14 15.47 -24.73
CA GLU A 433 1.87 15.69 -24.05
C GLU A 433 0.73 15.22 -24.94
N VAL A 434 -0.06 14.24 -24.46
CA VAL A 434 -1.23 13.79 -25.20
C VAL A 434 -2.25 14.91 -25.22
N ALA A 435 -2.36 15.56 -26.38
CA ALA A 435 -3.55 16.28 -26.76
C ALA A 435 -4.73 15.29 -26.69
N LEU A 436 -5.47 15.34 -25.57
CA LEU A 436 -6.64 14.53 -25.31
C LEU A 436 -7.59 14.67 -26.49
N ARG A 437 -7.72 13.63 -27.31
CA ARG A 437 -8.70 13.61 -28.41
C ARG A 437 -10.08 13.90 -27.80
N PRO A 438 -10.74 15.01 -28.16
CA PRO A 438 -11.96 15.41 -27.49
C PRO A 438 -13.02 14.31 -27.62
N ARG A 439 -13.71 14.02 -26.52
CA ARG A 439 -14.81 13.05 -26.53
C ARG A 439 -16.00 13.67 -27.24
N TYR A 440 -16.08 13.47 -28.56
CA TYR A 440 -17.22 13.90 -29.36
C TYR A 440 -18.51 13.28 -28.82
N THR A 441 -19.49 14.14 -28.49
CA THR A 441 -20.87 13.72 -28.20
C THR A 441 -21.53 13.14 -29.45
N VAL A 442 -22.73 12.55 -29.32
CA VAL A 442 -23.49 12.06 -30.48
C VAL A 442 -23.79 13.22 -31.45
N MET A 443 -24.15 14.38 -30.91
CA MET A 443 -24.33 15.64 -31.64
C MET A 443 -23.06 16.09 -32.37
N ASP A 444 -21.89 16.03 -31.74
CA ASP A 444 -20.62 16.45 -32.37
C ASP A 444 -20.19 15.47 -33.47
N LYS A 445 -20.42 14.16 -33.29
CA LYS A 445 -20.21 13.15 -34.33
C LYS A 445 -21.13 13.40 -35.53
N PHE A 446 -22.40 13.72 -35.28
CA PHE A 446 -23.34 14.07 -36.36
C PHE A 446 -22.86 15.30 -37.14
N LYS A 447 -22.45 16.38 -36.45
CA LYS A 447 -21.89 17.57 -37.10
C LYS A 447 -20.65 17.27 -37.94
N LEU A 448 -19.66 16.54 -37.40
CA LEU A 448 -18.46 16.13 -38.13
C LEU A 448 -18.73 15.20 -39.32
N MET A 449 -19.80 14.42 -39.28
CA MET A 449 -20.24 13.60 -40.41
C MET A 449 -21.00 14.44 -41.45
N ALA A 450 -21.82 15.39 -41.01
CA ALA A 450 -22.59 16.28 -41.88
C ALA A 450 -21.73 17.33 -42.61
N GLU A 451 -20.64 17.81 -41.98
CA GLU A 451 -19.59 18.61 -42.65
C GLU A 451 -18.94 17.85 -43.82
N LYS A 452 -18.83 16.52 -43.72
CA LYS A 452 -18.29 15.65 -44.78
C LYS A 452 -19.34 15.20 -45.79
N ASN A 453 -20.62 15.17 -45.42
CA ASN A 453 -21.72 14.83 -46.30
C ASN A 453 -23.01 15.62 -45.94
N PRO A 454 -23.30 16.74 -46.63
CA PRO A 454 -24.45 17.58 -46.35
C PRO A 454 -25.82 16.88 -46.41
N ALA A 455 -25.93 15.76 -47.14
CA ALA A 455 -27.18 15.00 -47.25
C ALA A 455 -27.67 14.43 -45.91
N LEU A 456 -26.80 14.33 -44.89
CA LEU A 456 -27.19 13.90 -43.54
C LEU A 456 -28.11 14.89 -42.82
N HIS A 457 -28.06 16.19 -43.14
CA HIS A 457 -29.02 17.16 -42.61
C HIS A 457 -30.43 16.92 -43.16
N ALA A 458 -30.55 16.76 -44.49
CA ALA A 458 -31.83 16.44 -45.12
C ALA A 458 -32.39 15.09 -44.62
N LEU A 459 -31.54 14.09 -44.40
CA LEU A 459 -31.95 12.80 -43.85
C LEU A 459 -32.49 12.92 -42.41
N ARG A 460 -31.90 13.79 -41.58
CA ARG A 460 -32.39 14.06 -40.21
C ARG A 460 -33.77 14.72 -40.23
N GLU A 461 -33.97 15.72 -41.08
CA GLU A 461 -35.25 16.45 -41.19
C GLU A 461 -36.38 15.58 -41.76
N VAL A 462 -36.08 14.68 -42.71
CA VAL A 462 -37.07 13.76 -43.30
C VAL A 462 -37.46 12.61 -42.36
N LEU A 463 -36.57 12.20 -41.44
CA LEU A 463 -36.80 11.08 -40.51
C LEU A 463 -37.14 11.51 -39.08
N ASP A 464 -37.26 12.82 -38.82
CA ASP A 464 -37.52 13.44 -37.51
C ASP A 464 -36.67 12.85 -36.36
N LEU A 465 -35.36 12.68 -36.64
CA LEU A 465 -34.43 12.04 -35.72
C LEU A 465 -33.98 13.02 -34.63
N ASP A 466 -34.53 12.83 -33.43
CA ASP A 466 -34.05 13.48 -32.22
C ASP A 466 -32.72 12.86 -31.75
N LEU A 467 -31.76 13.72 -31.41
CA LEU A 467 -30.35 13.36 -31.21
C LEU A 467 -29.78 13.84 -29.86
N GLY A 468 -30.65 13.95 -28.85
CA GLY A 468 -30.28 14.06 -27.42
C GLY A 468 -30.03 15.48 -26.93
#